data_AF-A0A9X3PQF8-F1
#
_entry.id   AF-A0A9X3PQF8-F1
#
_cell.length_a   1.000
_cell.length_b   1.000
_cell.length_c   1.000
_cell.angle_alpha   90.00
_cell.angle_beta   90.00
_cell.angle_gamma   90.00
#
_symmetry.space_group_name_H-M   'P 1'
#
loop_
_entity.id
_entity.type
_entity.pdbx_description
1 polymer ?
#
loop_
_entity_poly.entity_id
_entity_poly.type
_entity_poly.pdbx_seq_one_letter_code
_entity_poly.pdbx_strand_id
1 'polypeptide(L)'
;MSTGTTNWIVASGQIWKLYVAGAGFAGSLVCFTIALFALGWGGGEFMGMTACGIFLACATFVWLTAVLRCPHCLAKLVWTMVSTRPHSSWLIDLAALDRCPVCNRALIRVGRSHP
;
A
#
# COMPACT_ATOMS: atom_id res chain seq x y z
N MET A 1 23.85 -1.63 18.96
CA MET A 1 22.49 -1.67 19.52
C MET A 1 21.58 -1.02 18.49
N SER A 2 21.00 -1.81 17.59
CA SER A 2 20.22 -1.31 16.46
C SER A 2 18.92 -0.71 17.01
N THR A 3 18.84 0.62 17.05
CA THR A 3 17.60 1.35 17.34
C THR A 3 16.57 0.93 16.32
N GLY A 4 15.71 -0.02 16.69
CA GLY A 4 14.64 -0.52 15.85
C GLY A 4 13.68 0.62 15.55
N THR A 5 13.83 1.20 14.36
CA THR A 5 12.90 2.15 13.74
C THR A 5 11.56 1.45 13.65
N THR A 6 10.75 1.56 14.71
CA THR A 6 9.45 0.92 14.77
C THR A 6 8.54 1.68 13.81
N ASN A 7 8.41 1.16 12.59
CA ASN A 7 7.55 1.70 11.54
C ASN A 7 6.19 2.08 12.15
N TRP A 8 5.79 3.35 12.04
CA TRP A 8 4.53 3.86 12.59
C TRP A 8 3.30 3.10 12.05
N ILE A 9 3.44 2.47 10.88
CA ILE A 9 2.43 1.60 10.27
C ILE A 9 2.16 0.35 11.13
N VAL A 10 3.21 -0.19 11.76
CA VAL A 10 3.11 -1.27 12.75
C VAL A 10 2.45 -0.75 14.02
N ALA A 11 2.89 0.42 14.51
CA ALA A 11 2.40 1.02 15.76
C ALA A 11 0.92 1.44 15.70
N SER A 12 0.42 1.82 14.52
CA SER A 12 -0.98 2.22 14.30
C SER A 12 -1.93 1.05 14.06
N GLY A 13 -1.42 -0.20 14.03
CA GLY A 13 -2.22 -1.39 13.71
C GLY A 13 -2.73 -1.43 12.26
N GLN A 14 -2.21 -0.57 11.38
CA GLN A 14 -2.64 -0.48 9.98
C GLN A 14 -1.85 -1.43 9.06
N ILE A 15 -0.91 -2.20 9.59
CA ILE A 15 -0.05 -3.09 8.81
C ILE A 15 -0.82 -4.19 8.06
N TRP A 16 -1.95 -4.65 8.58
CA TRP A 16 -2.80 -5.64 7.88
C TRP A 16 -3.29 -5.11 6.52
N LYS A 17 -3.48 -3.79 6.37
CA LYS A 17 -3.88 -3.16 5.11
C LYS A 17 -2.78 -3.24 4.06
N LEU A 18 -1.51 -3.15 4.48
CA LEU A 18 -0.36 -3.36 3.59
C LEU A 18 -0.26 -4.83 3.17
N TYR A 19 -0.48 -5.78 4.08
CA TYR A 19 -0.50 -7.20 3.73
C TYR A 19 -1.61 -7.52 2.72
N VAL A 20 -2.82 -6.99 2.92
CA VAL A 20 -3.93 -7.15 1.97
C VAL A 20 -3.58 -6.57 0.60
N ALA A 21 -2.98 -5.38 0.56
CA ALA A 21 -2.56 -4.80 -0.71
C ALA A 21 -1.42 -5.59 -1.38
N GLY A 22 -0.45 -6.07 -0.59
CA GLY A 22 0.61 -6.95 -1.08
C GLY A 22 0.05 -8.24 -1.67
N ALA A 23 -0.94 -8.85 -1.01
CA ALA A 23 -1.64 -10.02 -1.53
C ALA A 23 -2.41 -9.72 -2.84
N GLY A 24 -3.07 -8.56 -2.93
CA GLY A 24 -3.75 -8.13 -4.16
C GLY A 24 -2.78 -7.92 -5.34
N PHE A 25 -1.63 -7.28 -5.10
CA PHE A 25 -0.60 -7.13 -6.13
C PHE A 25 0.02 -8.47 -6.53
N ALA A 26 0.28 -9.36 -5.57
CA ALA A 26 0.77 -10.71 -5.87
C ALA A 26 -0.25 -11.49 -6.72
N GLY A 27 -1.54 -11.40 -6.41
CA GLY A 27 -2.61 -12.00 -7.20
C GLY A 27 -2.67 -11.46 -8.63
N SER A 28 -2.54 -10.13 -8.81
CA SER A 28 -2.43 -9.52 -10.13
C SER A 28 -1.23 -10.05 -10.92
N LEU A 29 -0.08 -10.19 -10.25
CA LEU A 29 1.14 -10.73 -10.88
C LEU A 29 0.93 -12.17 -11.35
N VAL A 30 0.23 -13.00 -10.55
CA VAL A 30 -0.13 -14.37 -10.92
C VAL A 30 -1.08 -14.39 -12.12
N CYS A 31 -2.10 -13.52 -12.17
CA CYS A 31 -2.97 -13.42 -13.35
C CYS A 31 -2.18 -13.03 -14.60
N PHE A 32 -1.22 -12.11 -14.48
CA PHE A 32 -0.34 -11.72 -15.57
C PHE A 32 0.57 -12.85 -16.04
N THR A 33 1.17 -13.63 -15.12
CA THR A 33 2.02 -14.76 -15.51
C THR A 33 1.22 -15.83 -16.23
N ILE A 34 0.02 -16.17 -15.74
CA ILE A 34 -0.86 -17.14 -16.42
C ILE A 34 -1.28 -16.61 -17.80
N ALA A 35 -1.58 -15.31 -17.94
CA ALA A 35 -1.88 -14.70 -19.24
C ALA A 35 -0.72 -14.87 -20.24
N LEU A 36 0.52 -14.66 -19.80
CA LEU A 36 1.71 -14.86 -20.64
C LEU A 36 1.88 -16.32 -21.07
N PHE A 37 1.62 -17.28 -20.18
CA PHE A 37 1.62 -18.70 -20.55
C PHE A 37 0.49 -19.05 -21.53
N ALA A 38 -0.68 -18.42 -21.40
CA ALA A 38 -1.80 -18.62 -22.32
C ALA A 38 -1.49 -18.19 -23.76
N LEU A 39 -0.62 -17.19 -23.96
CA LEU A 39 -0.12 -16.83 -25.29
C LEU A 39 0.67 -17.97 -25.95
N GLY A 40 1.39 -18.78 -25.16
CA GLY A 40 2.16 -19.91 -25.66
C GLY A 40 1.32 -21.13 -26.08
N TRP A 41 0.08 -21.24 -25.59
CA TRP A 41 -0.79 -22.41 -25.76
C TRP A 41 -2.05 -22.16 -26.61
N GLY A 42 -2.15 -21.02 -27.30
CA GLY A 42 -3.25 -20.74 -28.23
C GLY A 42 -4.11 -19.52 -27.92
N GLY A 43 -3.73 -18.71 -26.93
CA GLY A 43 -4.15 -17.31 -26.78
C GLY A 43 -5.60 -17.04 -26.37
N GLY A 44 -6.46 -18.05 -26.29
CA GLY A 44 -7.90 -17.88 -26.03
C GLY A 44 -8.25 -17.13 -24.74
N GLU A 45 -7.45 -17.30 -23.69
CA GLU A 45 -7.71 -16.69 -22.38
C GLU A 45 -6.83 -15.47 -22.06
N PHE A 46 -5.94 -15.08 -22.97
CA PHE A 46 -4.98 -14.00 -22.75
C PHE A 46 -5.67 -12.67 -22.40
N MET A 47 -6.68 -12.29 -23.18
CA MET A 47 -7.35 -11.00 -23.01
C MET A 47 -8.14 -10.93 -21.71
N GLY A 48 -8.79 -12.05 -21.32
CA GLY A 48 -9.54 -12.16 -20.07
C GLY A 48 -8.64 -12.08 -18.83
N MET A 49 -7.54 -12.84 -18.82
CA MET A 49 -6.60 -12.86 -17.68
C MET A 49 -5.82 -11.54 -17.55
N THR A 50 -5.45 -10.93 -18.68
CA THR A 50 -4.76 -9.62 -18.69
C THR A 50 -5.68 -8.53 -18.17
N ALA A 51 -6.93 -8.47 -18.66
CA ALA A 51 -7.92 -7.52 -18.16
C ALA A 51 -8.20 -7.71 -16.66
N CYS A 52 -8.32 -8.96 -16.20
CA CYS A 52 -8.47 -9.28 -14.79
C CYS A 52 -7.27 -8.80 -13.97
N GLY A 53 -6.04 -9.11 -14.40
CA GLY A 53 -4.81 -8.69 -13.72
C GLY A 53 -4.69 -7.16 -13.60
N ILE A 54 -4.98 -6.42 -14.67
CA ILE A 54 -4.97 -4.94 -14.68
C ILE A 54 -6.03 -4.41 -13.72
N PHE A 55 -7.26 -4.92 -13.82
CA PHE A 55 -8.37 -4.48 -12.96
C PHE A 55 -8.04 -4.71 -11.48
N LEU A 56 -7.47 -5.87 -11.14
CA LEU A 56 -7.10 -6.22 -9.78
C LEU A 56 -5.98 -5.32 -9.24
N ALA A 57 -4.97 -5.00 -10.07
CA ALA A 57 -3.90 -4.07 -9.70
C ALA A 57 -4.45 -2.66 -9.44
N CYS A 58 -5.27 -2.13 -10.35
CA CYS A 58 -5.88 -0.81 -10.22
C CYS A 58 -6.80 -0.74 -8.99
N ALA A 59 -7.67 -1.73 -8.81
CA ALA A 59 -8.58 -1.80 -7.67
C ALA A 59 -7.81 -1.87 -6.34
N THR A 60 -6.76 -2.71 -6.28
CA THR A 60 -5.90 -2.84 -5.09
C THR A 60 -5.18 -1.53 -4.76
N PHE A 61 -4.66 -0.84 -5.78
CA PHE A 61 -3.99 0.45 -5.61
C PHE A 61 -4.95 1.52 -5.09
N VAL A 62 -6.13 1.67 -5.73
CA VAL A 62 -7.16 2.62 -5.32
C VAL A 62 -7.61 2.31 -3.88
N TRP A 63 -7.85 1.03 -3.57
CA TRP A 63 -8.20 0.59 -2.22
C TRP A 63 -7.12 0.97 -1.20
N LEU A 64 -5.85 0.67 -1.47
CA LEU A 64 -4.73 1.02 -0.59
C LEU A 64 -4.69 2.54 -0.34
N THR A 65 -4.86 3.35 -1.39
CA THR A 65 -4.85 4.81 -1.25
C THR A 65 -6.03 5.36 -0.44
N ALA A 66 -7.18 4.67 -0.47
CA ALA A 66 -8.39 5.07 0.24
C ALA A 66 -8.43 4.60 1.70
N VAL A 67 -7.75 3.50 2.03
CA VAL A 67 -7.85 2.80 3.31
C VAL A 67 -6.73 3.18 4.29
N LEU A 68 -5.56 3.61 3.80
CA LEU A 68 -4.53 4.22 4.64
C LEU A 68 -4.93 5.65 5.01
N ARG A 69 -5.38 5.80 6.25
CA ARG A 69 -5.90 7.07 6.81
C ARG A 69 -5.19 7.42 8.10
N CYS A 70 -4.98 8.71 8.34
CA CYS A 70 -4.45 9.19 9.61
C CYS A 70 -5.38 8.78 10.76
N PRO A 71 -4.88 8.25 11.89
CA PRO A 71 -5.71 7.92 13.05
C PRO A 71 -6.32 9.17 13.73
N HIS A 72 -5.76 10.36 13.51
CA HIS A 72 -6.24 11.59 14.14
C HIS A 72 -7.19 12.41 13.27
N CYS A 73 -6.85 12.62 12.00
CA CYS A 73 -7.63 13.47 11.09
C CYS A 73 -8.34 12.69 9.98
N LEU A 74 -8.17 11.37 9.91
CA LEU A 74 -8.71 10.49 8.86
C LEU A 74 -8.31 10.88 7.43
N ALA A 75 -7.34 11.79 7.26
CA ALA A 75 -6.83 12.20 5.96
C ALA A 75 -6.19 11.01 5.22
N LYS A 76 -6.40 10.93 3.91
CA LYS A 76 -5.86 9.90 3.03
C LYS A 76 -4.37 10.15 2.79
N LEU A 77 -3.50 9.65 3.68
CA LEU A 77 -2.05 9.91 3.66
C LEU A 77 -1.40 9.52 2.34
N VAL A 78 -1.75 8.34 1.83
CA VAL A 78 -1.17 7.83 0.58
C VAL A 78 -1.54 8.74 -0.58
N TRP A 79 -2.80 9.15 -0.70
CA TRP A 79 -3.22 10.07 -1.75
C TRP A 79 -2.46 11.40 -1.69
N THR A 80 -2.32 11.98 -0.49
CA THR A 80 -1.55 13.21 -0.31
C THR A 80 -0.07 13.06 -0.65
N MET A 81 0.54 11.91 -0.35
CA MET A 81 1.96 11.66 -0.66
C MET A 81 2.15 11.38 -2.15
N VAL A 82 1.27 10.58 -2.78
CA VAL A 82 1.29 10.31 -4.22
C VAL A 82 1.10 11.60 -5.03
N SER A 83 0.29 12.55 -4.55
CA SER A 83 0.08 13.82 -5.25
C SER A 83 1.22 14.84 -5.05
N THR A 84 2.12 14.65 -4.07
CA THR A 84 3.15 15.63 -3.71
C THR A 84 4.59 15.15 -3.88
N ARG A 85 4.83 13.83 -3.98
CA ARG A 85 6.17 13.21 -3.99
C ARG A 85 6.38 12.34 -5.24
N PRO A 86 7.64 12.16 -5.69
CA PRO A 86 7.95 11.32 -6.85
C PRO A 86 7.62 9.83 -6.62
N HIS A 87 7.15 9.17 -7.69
CA HIS A 87 6.57 7.82 -7.69
C HIS A 87 7.48 6.68 -7.19
N SER A 88 8.80 6.89 -7.12
CA SER A 88 9.75 5.88 -6.65
C SER A 88 10.07 5.99 -5.15
N SER A 89 9.98 7.17 -4.55
CA SER A 89 10.38 7.39 -3.15
C SER A 89 9.21 7.50 -2.18
N TRP A 90 7.99 7.78 -2.68
CA TRP A 90 6.83 8.05 -1.81
C TRP A 90 6.54 6.91 -0.83
N LEU A 91 6.80 5.64 -1.19
CA LEU A 91 6.53 4.48 -0.35
C LEU A 91 7.53 4.38 0.82
N ILE A 92 8.80 4.68 0.56
CA ILE A 92 9.86 4.74 1.57
C ILE A 92 9.65 5.97 2.46
N ASP A 93 9.35 7.12 1.86
CA ASP A 93 9.01 8.35 2.58
C ASP A 93 7.75 8.19 3.44
N LEU A 94 6.79 7.39 3.00
CA LEU A 94 5.59 7.07 3.76
C LEU A 94 5.91 6.16 4.95
N ALA A 95 6.81 5.19 4.79
CA ALA A 95 7.29 4.36 5.91
C ALA A 95 8.11 5.19 6.93
N ALA A 96 8.88 6.16 6.45
CA ALA A 96 9.69 7.08 7.25
C ALA A 96 8.90 8.27 7.83
N LEU A 97 7.59 8.33 7.62
CA LEU A 97 6.78 9.50 7.98
C LEU A 97 6.43 9.51 9.48
N ASP A 98 7.01 10.44 10.25
CA ASP A 98 6.73 10.57 11.68
C ASP A 98 5.50 11.43 12.00
N ARG A 99 5.10 12.33 11.10
CA ARG A 99 3.99 13.28 11.29
C ARG A 99 3.07 13.33 10.07
N CYS A 100 1.77 13.50 10.32
CA CYS A 100 0.80 13.64 9.24
C CYS A 100 0.94 15.02 8.55
N PRO A 101 1.03 15.10 7.22
CA PRO A 101 1.21 16.37 6.50
C PRO A 101 -0.01 17.29 6.57
N VAL A 102 -1.19 16.77 6.91
CA VAL A 102 -2.44 17.55 6.97
C VAL A 102 -2.68 18.13 8.36
N CYS A 103 -2.51 17.33 9.42
CA CYS A 103 -2.80 17.75 10.79
C CYS A 103 -1.55 17.99 11.65
N ASN A 104 -0.36 17.74 11.10
CA ASN A 104 0.94 17.85 11.76
C ASN A 104 1.08 17.06 13.07
N ARG A 105 0.13 16.15 13.38
CA ARG A 105 0.21 15.28 14.55
C ARG A 105 1.16 14.13 14.29
N ALA A 106 1.89 13.73 15.33
CA ALA A 106 2.74 12.56 15.31
C ALA A 106 1.91 11.30 14.99
N LEU A 107 2.40 10.48 14.07
CA LEU A 107 1.82 9.17 13.72
C LEU A 107 2.26 8.09 14.73
N ILE A 108 3.16 8.44 15.66
CA ILE A 108 3.72 7.57 16.69
C ILE A 108 3.08 7.89 18.05
N ARG A 109 2.63 6.83 18.74
CA ARG A 109 2.32 6.70 20.19
C ARG A 109 0.86 6.98 20.62
N VAL A 110 0.05 5.92 20.62
CA VAL A 110 -0.98 5.69 21.65
C VAL A 110 -0.52 4.48 22.48
N GLY A 111 0.00 4.73 23.70
CA GLY A 111 0.37 3.76 24.75
C GLY A 111 1.75 3.10 24.59
N ARG A 112 2.72 3.14 25.53
CA ARG A 112 2.66 3.36 26.98
C ARG A 112 3.42 4.61 27.41
N SER A 113 2.74 5.50 28.13
CA SER A 113 3.36 6.25 29.21
C SER A 113 3.59 5.28 30.38
N HIS A 114 4.83 5.22 30.85
CA HIS A 114 5.23 4.60 32.11
C HIS A 114 4.39 5.14 33.29
N PRO A 115 4.25 4.33 34.35
CA PRO A 115 4.91 4.71 35.60
C PRO A 115 6.26 4.00 35.77
#